data_AF-A0AB40CS10-F1
#
_entry.id   AF-A0AB40CS10-F1
#
_cell.length_a   1.000
_cell.length_b   1.000
_cell.length_c   1.000
_cell.angle_alpha   90.00
_cell.angle_beta   90.00
_cell.angle_gamma   90.00
#
_symmetry.space_group_name_H-M   'P 1'
#
loop_
_entity.id
_entity.type
_entity.pdbx_description
1 polymer ?
#
loop_
_entity_poly.entity_id
_entity_poly.type
_entity_poly.pdbx_seq_one_letter_code
_entity_poly.pdbx_strand_id
1 'polypeptide(L)'
;MQQIASGKVEQKAQILAFSIMNLIWSQSEPNVVREKTGLLPLLECMSQLLQKDAGLLVQMHAVRLLFSVLNCPKVLLMLNCGTSQDISALEGVISCVLEGLARTLVQARTGPQDVKYQKQVIILLAFIASSGKSGFDVLISSGRNKGVNFLELIMQVLSSGMNTAEIADSVNFEDLDLHKLRSSLVREALILLNRLASHPALSKFTLEALTCSNTVTSLTVDVVTRLCRKNKPGSKNAGAGRITNFAHTDAEIIELARLFRTRFFAFLGCNLIASGKLLTALFN
;
A
#
# COMPACT_ATOMS: atom_id res chain seq x y z
N MET A 1 -1.74 -35.00 -14.49
CA MET A 1 -2.49 -34.95 -13.20
C MET A 1 -1.59 -35.00 -11.96
N GLN A 2 -0.51 -35.80 -11.92
CA GLN A 2 0.39 -35.88 -10.75
C GLN A 2 1.15 -34.58 -10.40
N GLN A 3 1.63 -33.80 -11.39
CA GLN A 3 2.30 -32.51 -11.13
C GLN A 3 1.38 -31.45 -10.49
N ILE A 4 0.09 -31.46 -10.82
CA ILE A 4 -0.89 -30.51 -10.24
C ILE A 4 -1.22 -30.91 -8.80
N ALA A 5 -1.24 -32.21 -8.51
CA ALA A 5 -1.44 -32.72 -7.15
C ALA A 5 -0.22 -32.42 -6.25
N SER A 6 1.01 -32.58 -6.74
CA SER A 6 2.22 -32.27 -5.97
C SER A 6 2.32 -30.77 -5.64
N GLY A 7 2.05 -29.88 -6.60
CA GLY A 7 2.08 -28.43 -6.36
C GLY A 7 1.03 -27.95 -5.34
N LYS A 8 -0.16 -28.58 -5.30
CA LYS A 8 -1.17 -28.27 -4.28
C LYS A 8 -0.78 -28.75 -2.88
N VAL A 9 -0.07 -29.87 -2.76
CA VAL A 9 0.44 -30.38 -1.48
C VAL A 9 1.56 -29.48 -0.96
N GLU A 10 2.46 -29.06 -1.83
CA GLU A 10 3.55 -28.14 -1.49
C GLU A 10 3.03 -26.78 -1.00
N GLN A 11 2.05 -26.18 -1.68
CA GLN A 11 1.42 -24.94 -1.22
C GLN A 11 0.75 -25.08 0.15
N LYS A 12 0.09 -26.22 0.43
CA LYS A 12 -0.52 -26.49 1.74
C LYS A 12 0.54 -26.63 2.83
N ALA A 13 1.63 -27.34 2.56
CA ALA A 13 2.75 -27.49 3.49
C ALA A 13 3.40 -26.13 3.79
N GLN A 14 3.62 -25.29 2.76
CA GLN A 14 4.11 -23.92 2.91
C GLN A 14 3.18 -23.09 3.79
N ILE A 15 1.87 -23.08 3.53
CA ILE A 15 0.90 -22.32 4.32
C ILE A 15 0.90 -22.77 5.79
N LEU A 16 0.98 -24.07 6.07
CA LEU A 16 1.07 -24.60 7.43
C LEU A 16 2.36 -24.15 8.12
N ALA A 17 3.50 -24.27 7.44
CA ALA A 17 4.78 -23.80 7.95
C ALA A 17 4.74 -22.30 8.27
N PHE A 18 4.15 -21.47 7.41
CA PHE A 18 3.97 -20.04 7.67
C PHE A 18 3.02 -19.76 8.82
N SER A 19 1.96 -20.55 8.97
CA SER A 19 1.01 -20.37 10.07
C SER A 19 1.69 -20.67 11.41
N ILE A 20 2.50 -21.74 11.46
CA ILE A 20 3.31 -22.09 12.63
C ILE A 20 4.37 -21.01 12.90
N MET A 21 5.10 -20.56 11.88
CA MET A 21 6.10 -19.50 12.03
C MET A 21 5.48 -18.18 12.51
N ASN A 22 4.34 -17.77 11.96
CA ASN A 22 3.61 -16.59 12.42
C ASN A 22 3.18 -16.73 13.88
N LEU A 23 2.70 -17.92 14.28
CA LEU A 23 2.30 -18.19 15.66
C LEU A 23 3.51 -18.09 16.61
N ILE A 24 4.60 -18.81 16.31
CA ILE A 24 5.84 -18.76 17.09
C ILE A 24 6.33 -17.32 17.22
N TRP A 25 6.39 -16.58 16.11
CA TRP A 25 6.88 -15.21 16.16
C TRP A 25 5.95 -14.27 16.91
N SER A 26 4.63 -14.46 16.83
CA SER A 26 3.68 -13.65 17.59
C SER A 26 3.79 -13.84 19.10
N GLN A 27 4.23 -15.02 19.54
CA GLN A 27 4.42 -15.36 20.96
C GLN A 27 5.85 -15.15 21.47
N SER A 28 6.82 -14.98 20.57
CA SER A 28 8.23 -14.78 20.92
C SER A 28 8.54 -13.31 21.19
N GLU A 29 9.44 -13.03 22.14
CA GLU A 29 9.97 -11.68 22.31
C GLU A 29 10.69 -11.20 21.04
N PRO A 30 10.26 -10.06 20.44
CA PRO A 30 10.80 -9.55 19.18
C PRO A 30 12.32 -9.33 19.17
N ASN A 31 12.91 -9.03 20.32
CA ASN A 31 14.31 -8.64 20.39
C ASN A 31 15.25 -9.83 20.58
N VAL A 32 14.77 -10.96 21.11
CA VAL A 32 15.65 -12.10 21.45
C VAL A 32 15.71 -13.12 20.32
N VAL A 33 14.56 -13.48 19.74
CA VAL A 33 14.48 -14.54 18.72
C VAL A 33 14.74 -13.97 17.32
N ARG A 34 14.21 -12.79 17.00
CA ARG A 34 14.28 -12.20 15.65
C ARG A 34 15.63 -11.61 15.31
N GLU A 35 16.39 -11.18 16.31
CA GLU A 35 17.76 -10.71 16.12
C GLU A 35 18.73 -11.87 15.85
N LYS A 36 18.49 -13.04 16.46
CA LYS A 36 19.33 -14.24 16.30
C LYS A 36 19.04 -15.02 15.02
N THR A 37 17.81 -14.94 14.50
CA THR A 37 17.45 -15.50 13.20
C THR A 37 17.94 -14.53 12.12
N GLY A 38 19.13 -14.78 11.59
CA GLY A 38 19.79 -13.90 10.62
C GLY A 38 18.82 -13.36 9.55
N LEU A 39 18.83 -12.04 9.38
CA LEU A 39 17.89 -11.31 8.52
C LEU A 39 17.97 -11.76 7.06
N LEU A 40 19.18 -12.07 6.58
CA LEU A 40 19.43 -12.37 5.17
C LEU A 40 18.70 -13.65 4.70
N PRO A 41 18.87 -14.84 5.32
CA PRO A 41 18.12 -16.05 4.95
C PRO A 41 16.60 -15.85 4.95
N LEU A 42 16.10 -15.03 5.88
CA LEU A 42 14.69 -14.75 6.00
C LEU A 42 14.18 -13.88 4.85
N LEU A 43 14.89 -12.82 4.51
CA LEU A 43 14.55 -11.98 3.37
C LEU A 43 14.70 -12.72 2.05
N GLU A 44 15.69 -13.62 1.93
CA GLU A 44 15.84 -14.50 0.76
C GLU A 44 14.61 -15.39 0.59
N CYS A 45 14.17 -16.03 1.68
CA CYS A 45 12.93 -16.79 1.71
C CYS A 45 11.73 -15.92 1.31
N MET A 46 11.58 -14.72 1.88
CA MET A 46 10.49 -13.80 1.52
C MET A 46 10.53 -13.41 0.05
N SER A 47 11.71 -13.17 -0.52
CA SER A 47 11.87 -12.80 -1.92
C SER A 47 11.35 -13.89 -2.87
N GLN A 48 11.59 -15.16 -2.54
CA GLN A 48 11.10 -16.32 -3.30
C GLN A 48 9.58 -16.45 -3.18
N LEU A 49 9.04 -16.27 -1.97
CA LEU A 49 7.61 -16.42 -1.69
C LEU A 49 6.74 -15.28 -2.23
N LEU A 50 7.33 -14.11 -2.45
CA LEU A 50 6.68 -12.97 -3.09
C LEU A 50 6.79 -13.03 -4.62
N GLN A 51 7.46 -14.03 -5.20
CA GLN A 51 7.48 -14.22 -6.65
C GLN A 51 6.11 -14.53 -7.23
N LYS A 52 5.90 -14.19 -8.50
CA LYS A 52 4.62 -14.31 -9.20
C LYS A 52 4.09 -15.74 -9.23
N ASP A 53 4.99 -16.72 -9.20
CA ASP A 53 4.67 -18.14 -9.29
C ASP A 53 4.26 -18.74 -7.93
N ALA A 54 4.50 -18.02 -6.83
CA ALA A 54 3.95 -18.37 -5.53
C ALA A 54 2.43 -18.16 -5.52
N GLY A 55 1.68 -19.12 -5.00
CA GLY A 55 0.22 -19.01 -4.87
C GLY A 55 -0.19 -17.79 -4.01
N LEU A 56 -1.33 -17.15 -4.33
CA LEU A 56 -1.79 -15.92 -3.66
C LEU A 56 -1.83 -16.06 -2.12
N LEU A 57 -2.29 -17.21 -1.61
CA LEU A 57 -2.34 -17.44 -0.17
C LEU A 57 -0.93 -17.48 0.45
N VAL A 58 0.05 -18.07 -0.24
CA VAL A 58 1.46 -18.11 0.19
C VAL A 58 2.01 -16.68 0.28
N GLN A 59 1.76 -15.87 -0.76
CA GLN A 59 2.16 -14.46 -0.79
C GLN A 59 1.54 -13.64 0.34
N MET A 60 0.25 -13.85 0.65
CA MET A 60 -0.42 -13.19 1.78
C MET A 60 0.20 -13.58 3.12
N HIS A 61 0.50 -14.87 3.31
CA HIS A 61 1.18 -15.35 4.53
C HIS A 61 2.61 -14.81 4.64
N ALA A 62 3.33 -14.67 3.52
CA ALA A 62 4.67 -14.09 3.47
C ALA A 62 4.64 -12.61 3.89
N VAL A 63 3.67 -11.80 3.42
CA VAL A 63 3.55 -10.39 3.83
C VAL A 63 3.24 -10.26 5.33
N ARG A 64 2.37 -11.12 5.89
CA ARG A 64 2.10 -11.14 7.34
C ARG A 64 3.35 -11.51 8.14
N LEU A 65 4.11 -12.48 7.64
CA LEU A 65 5.37 -12.87 8.27
C LEU A 65 6.37 -11.73 8.23
N LEU A 66 6.53 -11.08 7.08
CA LEU A 66 7.39 -9.91 6.91
C LEU A 66 7.01 -8.78 7.87
N PHE A 67 5.71 -8.50 8.04
CA PHE A 67 5.24 -7.54 9.04
C PHE A 67 5.66 -7.92 10.46
N SER A 68 5.46 -9.18 10.85
CA SER A 68 5.83 -9.68 12.17
C SER A 68 7.34 -9.58 12.41
N VAL A 69 8.14 -9.90 11.41
CA VAL A 69 9.60 -9.83 11.45
C VAL A 69 10.08 -8.40 11.62
N LEU A 70 9.54 -7.47 10.82
CA LEU A 70 9.89 -6.05 10.88
C LEU A 70 9.39 -5.36 12.15
N ASN A 71 8.50 -6.00 12.93
CA ASN A 71 8.16 -5.52 14.28
C ASN A 71 9.33 -5.67 15.29
N CYS A 72 10.52 -6.10 14.85
CA CYS A 72 11.78 -5.90 15.57
C CYS A 72 12.46 -4.60 15.07
N PRO A 73 12.67 -3.57 15.92
CA PRO A 73 13.25 -2.29 15.50
C PRO A 73 14.61 -2.41 14.82
N LYS A 74 15.48 -3.32 15.29
CA LYS A 74 16.80 -3.57 14.68
C LYS A 74 16.66 -4.11 13.25
N VAL A 75 15.76 -5.07 13.04
CA VAL A 75 15.48 -5.65 11.72
C VAL A 75 14.89 -4.61 10.77
N LEU A 76 13.96 -3.79 11.26
CA LEU A 76 13.41 -2.67 10.48
C LEU A 76 14.48 -1.65 10.09
N LEU A 77 15.37 -1.30 11.02
CA LEU A 77 16.51 -0.42 10.75
C LEU A 77 17.46 -1.02 9.70
N MET A 78 17.74 -2.33 9.76
CA MET A 78 18.55 -3.01 8.76
C MET A 78 17.91 -2.96 7.37
N LEU A 79 16.59 -3.16 7.27
CA LEU A 79 15.85 -3.03 6.00
C LEU A 79 15.91 -1.59 5.45
N ASN A 80 15.75 -0.58 6.32
CA ASN A 80 15.69 0.82 5.90
C ASN A 80 17.06 1.44 5.61
N CYS A 81 18.09 1.09 6.37
CA CYS A 81 19.42 1.74 6.31
C CYS A 81 20.49 0.86 5.67
N GLY A 82 20.30 -0.47 5.61
CA GLY A 82 21.34 -1.44 5.24
C GLY A 82 22.43 -1.54 6.30
N THR A 83 23.10 -2.69 6.38
CA THR A 83 24.20 -2.91 7.31
C THR A 83 25.54 -2.61 6.65
N SER A 84 26.53 -2.19 7.44
CA SER A 84 27.91 -1.93 6.99
C SER A 84 28.69 -3.18 6.57
N GLN A 85 28.15 -4.38 6.79
CA GLN A 85 28.71 -5.67 6.38
C GLN A 85 27.76 -6.31 5.36
N ASP A 86 28.31 -6.72 4.20
CA ASP A 86 27.63 -7.35 3.05
C ASP A 86 26.47 -6.58 2.40
N ILE A 87 26.72 -5.29 2.15
CA ILE A 87 25.78 -4.33 1.55
C ILE A 87 25.14 -4.86 0.25
N SER A 88 25.92 -5.44 -0.66
CA SER A 88 25.41 -5.78 -2.01
C SER A 88 24.41 -6.94 -2.02
N ALA A 89 24.61 -7.97 -1.20
CA ALA A 89 23.72 -9.13 -1.19
C ALA A 89 22.40 -8.79 -0.49
N LEU A 90 22.49 -8.13 0.68
CA LEU A 90 21.32 -7.70 1.43
C LEU A 90 20.48 -6.67 0.64
N GLU A 91 21.11 -5.70 -0.02
CA GLU A 91 20.40 -4.72 -0.85
C GLU A 91 19.70 -5.37 -2.05
N GLY A 92 20.32 -6.37 -2.68
CA GLY A 92 19.69 -7.14 -3.75
C GLY A 92 18.43 -7.86 -3.27
N VAL A 93 18.50 -8.55 -2.13
CA VAL A 93 17.36 -9.28 -1.57
C VAL A 93 16.25 -8.32 -1.13
N ILE A 94 16.59 -7.19 -0.49
CA ILE A 94 15.61 -6.15 -0.13
C ILE A 94 14.90 -5.63 -1.38
N SER A 95 15.65 -5.38 -2.46
CA SER A 95 15.08 -4.94 -3.74
C SER A 95 14.09 -5.96 -4.28
N CYS A 96 14.43 -7.25 -4.29
CA CYS A 96 13.52 -8.32 -4.72
C CYS A 96 12.25 -8.42 -3.87
N VAL A 97 12.36 -8.25 -2.55
CA VAL A 97 11.19 -8.21 -1.65
C VAL A 97 10.29 -7.03 -2.00
N LEU A 98 10.86 -5.84 -2.16
CA LEU A 98 10.11 -4.62 -2.47
C LEU A 98 9.48 -4.67 -3.87
N GLU A 99 10.16 -5.22 -4.87
CA GLU A 99 9.58 -5.52 -6.18
C GLU A 99 8.41 -6.50 -6.09
N GLY A 100 8.52 -7.51 -5.22
CA GLY A 100 7.42 -8.43 -4.90
C GLY A 100 6.19 -7.71 -4.36
N LEU A 101 6.38 -6.80 -3.41
CA LEU A 101 5.30 -5.96 -2.88
C LEU A 101 4.73 -5.01 -3.94
N ALA A 102 5.57 -4.45 -4.80
CA ALA A 102 5.17 -3.54 -5.87
C ALA A 102 4.27 -4.23 -6.90
N ARG A 103 4.64 -5.45 -7.32
CA ARG A 103 3.84 -6.27 -8.24
C ARG A 103 2.42 -6.50 -7.73
N THR A 104 2.26 -6.67 -6.42
CA THR A 104 0.94 -6.82 -5.79
C THR A 104 0.04 -5.60 -5.97
N LEU A 105 0.61 -4.40 -5.95
CA LEU A 105 -0.16 -3.15 -6.13
C LEU A 105 -0.44 -2.86 -7.61
N VAL A 106 0.45 -3.25 -8.53
CA VAL A 106 0.29 -3.08 -9.99
C VAL A 106 -0.78 -4.02 -10.56
N GLN A 107 -0.90 -5.24 -10.01
CA GLN A 107 -1.77 -6.24 -10.61
C GLN A 107 -3.25 -5.87 -10.43
N ALA A 108 -3.92 -5.54 -11.53
CA ALA A 108 -5.34 -5.18 -11.59
C ALA A 108 -6.26 -6.39 -11.34
N ARG A 109 -6.19 -6.96 -10.14
CA ARG A 109 -7.05 -8.07 -9.70
C ARG A 109 -8.11 -7.52 -8.77
N THR A 110 -9.37 -7.76 -9.11
CA THR A 110 -10.52 -7.12 -8.46
C THR A 110 -11.24 -8.02 -7.46
N GLY A 111 -10.73 -9.24 -7.24
CA GLY A 111 -11.34 -10.23 -6.36
C GLY A 111 -11.17 -9.90 -4.86
N PRO A 112 -12.01 -10.46 -3.98
CA PRO A 112 -11.96 -10.19 -2.54
C PRO A 112 -10.61 -10.49 -1.88
N GLN A 113 -9.91 -11.55 -2.33
CA GLN A 113 -8.59 -11.90 -1.79
C GLN A 113 -7.50 -10.94 -2.25
N ASP A 114 -7.60 -10.42 -3.48
CA ASP A 114 -6.65 -9.45 -4.01
C ASP A 114 -6.75 -8.12 -3.26
N VAL A 115 -7.98 -7.64 -3.01
CA VAL A 115 -8.22 -6.43 -2.20
C VAL A 115 -7.66 -6.60 -0.78
N LYS A 116 -7.85 -7.78 -0.16
CA LYS A 116 -7.25 -8.10 1.15
C LYS A 116 -5.73 -8.11 1.09
N TYR A 117 -5.16 -8.62 0.01
CA TYR A 117 -3.71 -8.70 -0.15
C TYR A 117 -3.10 -7.31 -0.36
N GLN A 118 -3.67 -6.48 -1.24
CA GLN A 118 -3.30 -5.08 -1.42
C GLN A 118 -3.39 -4.30 -0.10
N LYS A 119 -4.46 -4.50 0.68
CA LYS A 119 -4.61 -3.86 1.99
C LYS A 119 -3.46 -4.23 2.94
N GLN A 120 -3.06 -5.50 2.99
CA GLN A 120 -1.94 -5.95 3.84
C GLN A 120 -0.62 -5.31 3.41
N VAL A 121 -0.37 -5.18 2.10
CA VAL A 121 0.81 -4.50 1.59
C VAL A 121 0.80 -3.01 1.98
N ILE A 122 -0.34 -2.31 1.85
CA ILE A 122 -0.45 -0.90 2.26
C ILE A 122 -0.19 -0.73 3.76
N ILE A 123 -0.72 -1.61 4.61
CA ILE A 123 -0.45 -1.59 6.05
C ILE A 123 1.04 -1.82 6.34
N LEU A 124 1.68 -2.76 5.64
CA LEU A 124 3.12 -3.00 5.77
C LEU A 124 3.94 -1.76 5.36
N LEU A 125 3.59 -1.12 4.25
CA LEU A 125 4.25 0.12 3.81
C LEU A 125 4.05 1.25 4.81
N ALA A 126 2.86 1.36 5.42
CA ALA A 126 2.60 2.35 6.47
C ALA A 126 3.43 2.11 7.74
N PHE A 127 3.67 0.84 8.06
CA PHE A 127 4.56 0.44 9.14
C PHE A 127 6.02 0.76 8.81
N ILE A 128 6.50 0.43 7.61
CA ILE A 128 7.85 0.81 7.15
C ILE A 128 8.05 2.32 7.23
N ALA A 129 7.10 3.10 6.68
CA ALA A 129 7.14 4.56 6.74
C ALA A 129 7.07 5.15 8.16
N SER A 130 6.82 4.35 9.20
CA SER A 130 6.76 4.84 10.60
C SER A 130 8.13 4.95 11.25
N SER A 131 9.17 4.37 10.65
CA SER A 131 10.56 4.52 11.08
C SER A 131 11.18 5.88 10.77
N GLY A 132 10.41 6.81 10.19
CA GLY A 132 10.86 8.16 9.84
C GLY A 132 11.46 8.24 8.43
N LYS A 133 12.54 9.03 8.27
CA LYS A 133 13.11 9.36 6.95
C LYS A 133 13.58 8.13 6.19
N SER A 134 14.28 7.20 6.83
CA SER A 134 14.82 6.02 6.17
C SER A 134 13.72 5.08 5.66
N GLY A 135 12.63 4.91 6.42
CA GLY A 135 11.45 4.17 5.94
C GLY A 135 10.72 4.90 4.82
N PHE A 136 10.65 6.23 4.86
CA PHE A 136 10.10 7.02 3.76
C PHE A 136 10.92 6.87 2.47
N ASP A 137 12.25 6.85 2.58
CA ASP A 137 13.15 6.66 1.43
C ASP A 137 12.90 5.32 0.72
N VAL A 138 12.53 4.27 1.46
CA VAL A 138 12.08 2.98 0.91
C VAL A 138 10.81 3.13 0.04
N LEU A 139 9.90 4.05 0.38
CA LEU A 139 8.64 4.25 -0.36
C LEU A 139 8.83 5.03 -1.67
N ILE A 140 9.74 6.01 -1.70
CA ILE A 140 9.92 6.92 -2.85
C ILE A 140 11.07 6.57 -3.80
N SER A 141 11.74 5.43 -3.58
CA SER A 141 12.89 4.97 -4.38
C SER A 141 14.10 5.93 -4.35
N SER A 142 14.43 6.50 -3.19
CA SER A 142 15.71 7.20 -3.00
C SER A 142 16.86 6.18 -2.88
N GLY A 143 17.24 5.56 -4.01
CA GLY A 143 18.55 4.93 -4.19
C GLY A 143 18.62 3.40 -4.23
N ARG A 144 17.68 2.65 -3.63
CA ARG A 144 17.79 1.18 -3.49
C ARG A 144 17.00 0.36 -4.52
N ASN A 145 15.77 0.77 -4.82
CA ASN A 145 14.96 0.12 -5.83
C ASN A 145 14.96 1.00 -7.06
N LYS A 146 15.54 0.54 -8.17
CA LYS A 146 15.54 1.29 -9.42
C LYS A 146 14.12 1.36 -9.98
N GLY A 147 13.34 2.36 -9.56
CA GLY A 147 12.14 2.82 -10.29
C GLY A 147 10.77 2.48 -9.71
N VAL A 148 10.64 2.08 -8.44
CA VAL A 148 9.34 1.79 -7.83
C VAL A 148 8.88 2.94 -6.91
N ASN A 149 8.02 3.82 -7.42
CA ASN A 149 7.37 4.82 -6.58
C ASN A 149 6.11 4.21 -5.94
N PHE A 150 6.19 3.81 -4.66
CA PHE A 150 5.04 3.23 -3.98
C PHE A 150 3.89 4.22 -3.82
N LEU A 151 4.15 5.54 -3.79
CA LEU A 151 3.09 6.54 -3.73
C LEU A 151 2.29 6.57 -5.04
N GLU A 152 2.97 6.45 -6.18
CA GLU A 152 2.30 6.29 -7.48
C GLU A 152 1.48 5.00 -7.53
N LEU A 153 2.03 3.87 -7.07
CA LEU A 153 1.30 2.60 -7.02
C LEU A 153 0.06 2.68 -6.13
N ILE A 154 0.14 3.37 -5.00
CA ILE A 154 -1.02 3.61 -4.13
C ILE A 154 -2.08 4.45 -4.87
N MET A 155 -1.70 5.46 -5.65
CA MET A 155 -2.65 6.21 -6.47
C MET A 155 -3.32 5.34 -7.54
N GLN A 156 -2.59 4.41 -8.16
CA GLN A 156 -3.15 3.46 -9.12
C GLN A 156 -4.16 2.50 -8.45
N VAL A 157 -3.83 2.02 -7.24
CA VAL A 157 -4.75 1.18 -6.44
C VAL A 157 -6.01 1.96 -6.08
N LEU A 158 -5.89 3.22 -5.67
CA LEU A 158 -7.05 4.07 -5.39
C LEU A 158 -7.91 4.29 -6.63
N SER A 159 -7.31 4.61 -7.78
CA SER A 159 -8.03 4.82 -9.04
C SER A 159 -8.79 3.57 -9.50
N SER A 160 -8.14 2.40 -9.46
CA SER A 160 -8.77 1.12 -9.85
C SER A 160 -9.91 0.69 -8.90
N GLY A 161 -9.75 0.91 -7.60
CA GLY A 161 -10.78 0.67 -6.60
C GLY A 161 -12.08 1.47 -6.86
N MET A 162 -11.95 2.65 -7.46
CA MET A 162 -13.08 3.54 -7.76
C MET A 162 -13.82 3.17 -9.04
N ASN A 163 -13.10 2.81 -10.11
CA ASN A 163 -13.69 2.40 -11.39
C ASN A 163 -14.61 1.16 -11.25
N THR A 164 -14.31 0.30 -10.28
CA THR A 164 -15.07 -0.93 -10.06
C THR A 164 -16.31 -0.73 -9.19
N ALA A 165 -16.42 0.40 -8.48
CA ALA A 165 -17.57 0.72 -7.63
C ALA A 165 -18.70 1.45 -8.40
N GLU A 166 -18.40 2.00 -9.57
CA GLU A 166 -19.36 2.71 -10.43
C GLU A 166 -20.22 1.76 -11.29
N ILE A 167 -19.90 0.46 -11.32
CA ILE A 167 -20.57 -0.56 -12.15
C ILE A 167 -21.63 -1.36 -11.34
N ALA A 168 -21.65 -1.22 -10.01
CA ALA A 168 -22.48 -2.04 -9.12
C ALA A 168 -23.86 -1.42 -8.85
N ASP A 169 -24.69 -1.32 -9.88
CA ASP A 169 -26.13 -1.01 -9.75
C ASP A 169 -27.00 -2.26 -9.48
N SER A 170 -26.40 -3.46 -9.37
CA SER A 170 -27.10 -4.70 -8.99
C SER A 170 -26.66 -5.18 -7.61
N VAL A 171 -27.57 -5.18 -6.64
CA VAL A 171 -27.26 -5.49 -5.23
C VAL A 171 -27.25 -7.00 -4.99
N ASN A 172 -26.07 -7.63 -5.09
CA ASN A 172 -25.82 -8.96 -4.50
C ASN A 172 -25.10 -8.84 -3.15
N PHE A 173 -25.26 -9.84 -2.27
CA PHE A 173 -24.64 -9.85 -0.93
C PHE A 173 -23.10 -9.98 -1.00
N GLU A 174 -22.58 -10.70 -2.00
CA GLU A 174 -21.13 -10.79 -2.27
C GLU A 174 -20.52 -9.44 -2.69
N ASP A 175 -21.28 -8.62 -3.42
CA ASP A 175 -20.85 -7.28 -3.80
C ASP A 175 -20.72 -6.37 -2.58
N LEU A 176 -21.60 -6.52 -1.58
CA LEU A 176 -21.57 -5.73 -0.35
C LEU A 176 -20.29 -5.97 0.48
N ASP A 177 -19.85 -7.21 0.62
CA ASP A 177 -18.62 -7.53 1.36
C ASP A 177 -17.38 -7.09 0.60
N LEU A 178 -17.39 -7.19 -0.73
CA LEU A 178 -16.33 -6.64 -1.57
C LEU A 178 -16.24 -5.11 -1.47
N HIS A 179 -17.38 -4.42 -1.41
CA HIS A 179 -17.43 -2.98 -1.17
C HIS A 179 -16.82 -2.60 0.18
N LYS A 180 -17.14 -3.31 1.27
CA LYS A 180 -16.51 -3.07 2.59
C LYS A 180 -14.99 -3.23 2.53
N LEU A 181 -14.50 -4.29 1.85
CA LEU A 181 -13.07 -4.52 1.69
C LEU A 181 -12.39 -3.38 0.93
N ARG A 182 -13.02 -2.89 -0.14
CA ARG A 182 -12.53 -1.74 -0.93
C ARG A 182 -12.54 -0.45 -0.11
N SER A 183 -13.62 -0.14 0.61
CA SER A 183 -13.67 1.04 1.50
C SER A 183 -12.57 0.97 2.55
N SER A 184 -12.34 -0.21 3.14
CA SER A 184 -11.26 -0.38 4.10
C SER A 184 -9.86 -0.21 3.46
N LEU A 185 -9.64 -0.71 2.24
CA LEU A 185 -8.41 -0.50 1.49
C LEU A 185 -8.15 1.00 1.24
N VAL A 186 -9.17 1.72 0.75
CA VAL A 186 -9.11 3.17 0.49
C VAL A 186 -8.79 3.95 1.77
N ARG A 187 -9.44 3.58 2.88
CA ARG A 187 -9.17 4.17 4.20
C ARG A 187 -7.70 4.03 4.60
N GLU A 188 -7.13 2.81 4.57
CA GLU A 188 -5.72 2.60 4.96
C GLU A 188 -4.74 3.38 4.06
N ALA A 189 -5.01 3.40 2.74
CA ALA A 189 -4.22 4.16 1.78
C ALA A 189 -4.25 5.66 2.09
N LEU A 190 -5.42 6.22 2.36
CA LEU A 190 -5.57 7.63 2.69
C LEU A 190 -4.98 8.00 4.05
N ILE A 191 -5.02 7.10 5.05
CA ILE A 191 -4.34 7.30 6.33
C ILE A 191 -2.83 7.43 6.11
N LEU A 192 -2.23 6.49 5.34
CA LEU A 192 -0.82 6.54 5.01
C LEU A 192 -0.44 7.85 4.29
N LEU A 193 -1.18 8.20 3.23
CA LEU A 193 -0.94 9.41 2.44
C LEU A 193 -1.06 10.68 3.29
N ASN A 194 -2.10 10.77 4.12
CA ASN A 194 -2.25 11.92 5.03
C ASN A 194 -1.12 12.00 6.05
N ARG A 195 -0.68 10.85 6.61
CA ARG A 195 0.43 10.84 7.58
C ARG A 195 1.73 11.33 6.95
N LEU A 196 2.01 10.93 5.72
CA LEU A 196 3.21 11.38 5.00
C LEU A 196 3.11 12.86 4.61
N ALA A 197 1.97 13.28 4.06
CA ALA A 197 1.73 14.65 3.61
C ALA A 197 1.56 15.66 4.76
N SER A 198 1.29 15.22 5.99
CA SER A 198 1.21 16.10 7.18
C SER A 198 2.51 16.13 7.99
N HIS A 199 3.46 15.23 7.73
CA HIS A 199 4.68 15.12 8.51
C HIS A 199 5.61 16.33 8.24
N PRO A 200 6.09 17.05 9.27
CA PRO A 200 6.88 18.28 9.09
C PRO A 200 8.10 18.11 8.19
N ALA A 201 8.80 16.98 8.31
CA ALA A 201 10.01 16.69 7.53
C ALA A 201 9.76 15.98 6.18
N LEU A 202 8.60 15.31 6.00
CA LEU A 202 8.36 14.43 4.83
C LEU A 202 7.31 14.99 3.88
N SER A 203 6.50 15.96 4.33
CA SER A 203 5.39 16.52 3.57
C SER A 203 5.83 17.02 2.19
N LYS A 204 6.88 17.85 2.14
CA LYS A 204 7.43 18.36 0.88
C LYS A 204 7.83 17.24 -0.07
N PHE A 205 8.66 16.30 0.38
CA PHE A 205 9.12 15.18 -0.45
C PHE A 205 7.98 14.26 -0.89
N THR A 206 6.96 14.06 -0.05
CA THR A 206 5.77 13.28 -0.39
C THR A 206 5.01 13.91 -1.54
N LEU A 207 4.80 15.23 -1.48
CA LEU A 207 4.06 15.97 -2.50
C LEU A 207 4.88 16.16 -3.77
N GLU A 208 6.21 16.30 -3.67
CA GLU A 208 7.13 16.25 -4.82
C GLU A 208 7.10 14.89 -5.51
N ALA A 209 7.12 13.79 -4.76
CA ALA A 209 7.02 12.44 -5.32
C ALA A 209 5.68 12.16 -6.02
N LEU A 210 4.61 12.87 -5.63
CA LEU A 210 3.30 12.83 -6.29
C LEU A 210 3.14 13.85 -7.42
N THR A 211 4.13 14.74 -7.61
CA THR A 211 4.17 15.73 -8.69
C THR A 211 5.42 15.60 -9.56
N CYS A 212 6.11 14.47 -9.47
CA CYS A 212 7.39 14.23 -10.15
C CYS A 212 7.26 14.12 -11.67
N SER A 213 6.06 13.80 -12.16
CA SER A 213 5.75 13.73 -13.59
C SER A 213 4.30 14.17 -13.86
N ASN A 214 4.02 14.54 -15.11
CA ASN A 214 2.66 14.91 -15.53
C ASN A 214 1.69 13.73 -15.38
N THR A 215 2.14 12.49 -15.59
CA THR A 215 1.30 11.29 -15.45
C THR A 215 0.90 11.05 -13.99
N VAL A 216 1.86 11.09 -13.06
CA VAL A 216 1.60 10.92 -11.62
C VAL A 216 0.76 12.08 -11.08
N THR A 217 1.04 13.31 -11.53
CA THR A 217 0.24 14.49 -11.16
C THR A 217 -1.20 14.34 -11.64
N SER A 218 -1.42 14.00 -12.91
CA SER A 218 -2.76 13.81 -13.48
C SER A 218 -3.53 12.70 -12.79
N LEU A 219 -2.87 11.57 -12.51
CA LEU A 219 -3.46 10.45 -11.77
C LEU A 219 -3.87 10.89 -10.35
N THR A 220 -3.00 11.62 -9.66
CA THR A 220 -3.27 12.12 -8.31
C THR A 220 -4.44 13.11 -8.33
N VAL A 221 -4.48 14.04 -9.29
CA VAL A 221 -5.59 14.98 -9.49
C VAL A 221 -6.91 14.25 -9.74
N ASP A 222 -6.93 13.23 -10.60
CA ASP A 222 -8.13 12.42 -10.86
C ASP A 222 -8.64 11.75 -9.58
N VAL A 223 -7.76 11.04 -8.87
CA VAL A 223 -8.09 10.31 -7.63
C VAL A 223 -8.66 11.26 -6.57
N VAL A 224 -7.97 12.35 -6.24
CA VAL A 224 -8.44 13.29 -5.20
C VAL A 224 -9.70 14.04 -5.63
N THR A 225 -9.90 14.23 -6.94
CA THR A 225 -11.11 14.86 -7.46
C THR A 225 -12.31 13.95 -7.32
N ARG A 226 -12.17 12.69 -7.72
CA ARG A 226 -13.24 11.69 -7.68
C ARG A 226 -13.59 11.28 -6.25
N LEU A 227 -12.60 11.14 -5.35
CA LEU A 227 -12.84 10.74 -3.95
C LEU A 227 -13.72 11.78 -3.22
N CYS A 228 -13.60 13.06 -3.59
CA CYS A 228 -14.42 14.14 -3.02
C CYS A 228 -15.72 14.42 -3.78
N ARG A 229 -15.97 13.82 -4.96
CA ARG A 229 -17.17 14.08 -5.78
C ARG A 229 -18.44 13.39 -5.28
N LYS A 230 -18.34 12.41 -4.37
CA LYS A 230 -19.46 11.52 -4.00
C LYS A 230 -20.50 12.14 -3.06
N ASN A 231 -20.74 13.45 -3.11
CA ASN A 231 -21.84 14.11 -2.39
C ASN A 231 -22.32 15.35 -3.16
N LYS A 232 -23.15 15.17 -4.19
CA LYS A 232 -24.19 16.19 -4.46
C LYS A 232 -25.36 15.88 -3.53
N PRO A 233 -25.72 16.77 -2.58
CA PRO A 233 -26.89 16.61 -1.74
C PRO A 233 -28.14 16.85 -2.60
N GLY A 234 -28.56 15.83 -3.33
CA GLY A 234 -29.69 15.93 -4.27
C GLY A 234 -30.38 14.62 -4.61
N SER A 235 -29.73 13.46 -4.41
CA SER A 235 -30.39 12.16 -4.63
C SER A 235 -31.19 11.75 -3.39
N LYS A 236 -32.27 12.47 -3.11
CA LYS A 236 -33.35 11.99 -2.25
C LYS A 236 -34.11 10.92 -3.03
N ASN A 237 -33.61 9.68 -3.07
CA ASN A 237 -34.36 8.50 -3.46
C ASN A 237 -33.56 7.24 -3.10
N ALA A 238 -33.48 6.93 -1.81
CA ALA A 238 -33.25 5.56 -1.35
C ALA A 238 -33.93 5.42 0.02
N GLY A 239 -34.87 4.48 0.11
CA GLY A 239 -35.75 4.29 1.24
C GLY A 239 -35.03 4.19 2.59
N ALA A 240 -35.69 4.76 3.60
CA ALA A 240 -35.34 4.62 5.00
C ALA A 240 -35.17 3.14 5.36
N GLY A 241 -34.00 2.76 5.88
CA GLY A 241 -33.77 1.41 6.39
C GLY A 241 -32.36 0.86 6.25
N ARG A 242 -31.43 1.59 5.60
CA ARG A 242 -30.07 1.09 5.38
C ARG A 242 -29.02 2.01 6.01
N ILE A 243 -28.28 1.42 6.96
CA ILE A 243 -26.83 1.62 7.19
C ILE A 243 -26.41 2.70 8.21
N THR A 244 -26.17 2.28 9.45
CA THR A 244 -25.46 3.08 10.46
C THR A 244 -23.93 2.87 10.45
N ASN A 245 -23.44 1.69 10.04
CA ASN A 245 -22.00 1.37 10.10
C ASN A 245 -21.19 1.83 8.86
N PHE A 246 -21.77 1.87 7.66
CA PHE A 246 -21.04 2.37 6.49
C PHE A 246 -21.03 3.89 6.41
N ALA A 247 -22.06 4.56 6.91
CA ALA A 247 -22.13 6.03 6.91
C ALA A 247 -20.93 6.66 7.63
N HIS A 248 -20.47 6.05 8.74
CA HIS A 248 -19.29 6.50 9.47
C HIS A 248 -17.98 6.23 8.70
N THR A 249 -17.86 5.08 8.03
CA THR A 249 -16.66 4.74 7.25
C THR A 249 -16.53 5.63 6.03
N ASP A 250 -17.66 5.95 5.38
CA ASP A 250 -17.71 6.86 4.24
C ASP A 250 -17.41 8.30 4.67
N ALA A 251 -17.94 8.77 5.80
CA ALA A 251 -17.64 10.10 6.34
C ALA A 251 -16.14 10.28 6.66
N GLU A 252 -15.51 9.27 7.28
CA GLU A 252 -14.08 9.32 7.56
C GLU A 252 -13.23 9.28 6.28
N ILE A 253 -13.58 8.42 5.32
CA ILE A 253 -12.89 8.37 4.02
C ILE A 253 -13.00 9.71 3.30
N ILE A 254 -14.18 10.33 3.32
CA ILE A 254 -14.42 11.65 2.72
C ILE A 254 -13.54 12.71 3.39
N GLU A 255 -13.47 12.71 4.73
CA GLU A 255 -12.65 13.69 5.45
C GLU A 255 -11.16 13.47 5.19
N LEU A 256 -10.68 12.22 5.23
CA LEU A 256 -9.30 11.88 4.87
C LEU A 256 -8.98 12.32 3.43
N ALA A 257 -9.89 12.09 2.48
CA ALA A 257 -9.72 12.53 1.10
C ALA A 257 -9.68 14.05 0.99
N ARG A 258 -10.56 14.77 1.70
CA ARG A 258 -10.62 16.23 1.71
C ARG A 258 -9.35 16.86 2.29
N LEU A 259 -8.85 16.32 3.40
CA LEU A 259 -7.62 16.76 4.04
C LEU A 259 -6.42 16.57 3.11
N PHE A 260 -6.30 15.40 2.50
CA PHE A 260 -5.22 15.10 1.57
C PHE A 260 -5.30 15.99 0.32
N ARG A 261 -6.49 16.10 -0.28
CA ARG A 261 -6.78 16.99 -1.41
C ARG A 261 -6.36 18.43 -1.14
N THR A 262 -6.73 18.97 0.01
CA THR A 262 -6.42 20.36 0.39
C THR A 262 -4.92 20.59 0.39
N ARG A 263 -4.15 19.69 1.01
CA ARG A 263 -2.68 19.78 1.05
C ARG A 263 -2.06 19.65 -0.34
N PHE A 264 -2.52 18.69 -1.13
CA PHE A 264 -2.01 18.46 -2.49
C PHE A 264 -2.23 19.67 -3.41
N PHE A 265 -3.44 20.24 -3.44
CA PHE A 265 -3.71 21.42 -4.27
C PHE A 265 -3.02 22.69 -3.77
N ALA A 266 -2.89 22.87 -2.44
CA ALA A 266 -2.11 23.98 -1.90
C ALA A 266 -0.65 23.91 -2.40
N PHE A 267 -0.04 22.72 -2.35
CA PHE A 267 1.31 22.50 -2.85
C PHE A 267 1.43 22.66 -4.37
N LEU A 268 0.49 22.09 -5.14
CA LEU A 268 0.47 22.23 -6.60
C LEU A 268 0.34 23.70 -7.04
N GLY A 269 -0.53 24.46 -6.37
CA GLY A 269 -0.67 25.90 -6.59
C GLY A 269 0.62 26.66 -6.30
N CYS A 270 1.26 26.40 -5.14
CA CYS A 270 2.55 27.00 -4.80
C CYS A 270 3.64 26.66 -5.83
N ASN A 271 3.70 25.42 -6.34
CA ASN A 271 4.67 25.02 -7.35
C ASN A 271 4.42 25.67 -8.72
N LEU A 272 3.15 25.84 -9.13
CA LEU A 272 2.80 26.54 -10.36
C LEU A 272 3.15 28.04 -10.30
N ILE A 273 3.00 28.65 -9.12
CA ILE A 273 3.44 30.03 -8.86
C ILE A 273 4.97 30.11 -8.88
N ALA A 274 5.66 29.22 -8.16
CA ALA A 274 7.12 29.20 -8.06
C ALA A 274 7.83 28.87 -9.39
N SER A 275 7.20 28.09 -10.27
CA SER A 275 7.73 27.77 -11.60
C SER A 275 7.39 28.80 -12.69
N GLY A 276 6.71 29.91 -12.34
CA GLY A 276 6.31 30.95 -13.29
C GLY A 276 5.26 30.53 -14.32
N LYS A 277 4.75 29.29 -14.24
CA LYS A 277 3.81 28.70 -15.21
C LYS A 277 2.38 29.19 -15.07
N LEU A 278 2.06 29.96 -14.01
CA LEU A 278 0.76 30.59 -13.85
C LEU A 278 0.49 31.66 -14.93
N LEU A 279 1.53 32.32 -15.46
CA LEU A 279 1.39 33.32 -16.51
C LEU A 279 1.13 32.71 -17.90
N THR A 280 1.52 31.46 -18.14
CA THR A 280 1.24 30.75 -19.40
C THR A 280 -0.09 30.02 -19.42
N ALA A 281 -0.68 29.70 -18.27
CA ALA A 281 -1.97 29.02 -18.17
C ALA A 281 -3.19 29.98 -18.11
N LEU A 282 -2.96 31.27 -17.89
CA LEU A 282 -4.00 32.31 -17.93
C LEU A 282 -4.08 33.04 -19.29
N PHE A 283 -3.21 32.71 -20.24
CA PHE A 283 -3.14 33.34 -21.57
C PHE A 283 -3.12 32.35 -22.76
N ASN A 284 -3.57 31.10 -22.56
CA ASN A 284 -3.88 30.17 -23.66
C ASN A 284 -5.18 29.42 -23.38
#